data_AF-I7LD10-F1
#
_entry.id   AF-I7LD10-F1
#
_cell.length_a   1.000
_cell.length_b   1.000
_cell.length_c   1.000
_cell.angle_alpha   90.00
_cell.angle_beta   90.00
_cell.angle_gamma   90.00
#
_symmetry.space_group_name_H-M   'P 1'
#
loop_
_entity.id
_entity.type
_entity.pdbx_description
1 polymer ?
#
loop_
_entity_poly.entity_id
_entity_poly.type
_entity_poly.pdbx_seq_one_letter_code
_entity_poly.pdbx_strand_id
1 'polypeptide(L)'
;MRAVGHFLINNSIPVIANYRSGTKETFDFCADGIPKDAIVCIGTHGNCRSYTDHQRIREGLEFLIENKRPRAVAIYGPAPKDVFGILTNEGIPYQRYETDLV
;
A
#
# COMPACT_ATOMS: atom_id res chain seq x y z
N MET A 1 -1.36 8.50 10.98
CA MET A 1 -1.15 7.11 11.48
C MET A 1 0.30 6.81 11.91
N ARG A 2 1.29 7.65 11.56
CA ARG A 2 2.72 7.37 11.85
C ARG A 2 3.14 7.48 13.31
N ALA A 3 2.54 8.38 14.10
CA ALA A 3 2.90 8.55 15.51
C ALA A 3 2.66 7.26 16.33
N VAL A 4 1.52 6.59 16.10
CA VAL A 4 1.20 5.31 16.76
C VAL A 4 2.16 4.22 16.30
N GLY A 5 2.42 4.11 15.00
CA GLY A 5 3.39 3.14 14.47
C GLY A 5 4.79 3.30 15.07
N HIS A 6 5.28 4.55 15.14
CA HIS A 6 6.55 4.87 15.77
C HIS A 6 6.59 4.51 17.26
N PHE A 7 5.53 4.82 18.01
CA PHE A 7 5.43 4.42 19.41
C PHE A 7 5.51 2.91 19.58
N LEU A 8 4.78 2.14 18.77
CA LEU A 8 4.80 0.67 18.84
C LEU A 8 6.18 0.09 18.51
N ILE A 9 6.85 0.62 17.48
CA ILE A 9 8.22 0.22 17.12
C ILE A 9 9.19 0.48 18.29
N ASN A 10 9.09 1.64 18.95
CA ASN A 10 9.90 1.96 20.13
C ASN A 10 9.62 1.03 21.32
N ASN A 11 8.46 0.38 21.36
CA ASN A 11 8.09 -0.63 22.35
C ASN A 11 8.31 -2.06 21.84
N SER A 12 9.17 -2.23 20.82
CA SER A 12 9.53 -3.54 20.23
C SER A 12 8.35 -4.32 19.61
N ILE A 13 7.27 -3.63 19.26
CA ILE A 13 6.13 -4.22 18.56
C ILE A 13 6.34 -4.01 17.04
N PRO A 14 6.40 -5.07 16.23
CA PRO A 14 6.57 -4.95 14.80
C PRO A 14 5.33 -4.30 14.16
N VAL A 15 5.57 -3.37 13.22
CA VAL A 15 4.52 -2.64 12.52
C VAL A 15 4.74 -2.74 11.01
N ILE A 16 3.70 -3.10 10.28
CA ILE A 16 3.64 -3.00 8.82
C ILE A 16 3.12 -1.60 8.48
N ALA A 17 3.89 -0.82 7.74
CA ALA A 17 3.47 0.52 7.35
C ALA A 17 2.31 0.44 6.36
N ASN A 18 1.28 1.29 6.56
CA ASN A 18 0.21 1.46 5.60
C ASN A 18 0.58 2.57 4.61
N TYR A 19 0.57 2.25 3.32
CA TYR A 19 0.68 3.22 2.25
C TYR A 19 -0.72 3.57 1.74
N ARG A 20 -1.10 4.84 1.90
CA ARG A 20 -2.38 5.37 1.44
C ARG A 20 -2.15 6.68 0.71
N SER A 21 -2.03 6.60 -0.61
CA SER A 21 -1.98 7.76 -1.49
C SER A 21 -3.38 8.17 -1.97
N GLY A 22 -3.51 9.45 -2.34
CA GLY A 22 -4.72 9.99 -2.96
C GLY A 22 -4.44 10.40 -4.41
N THR A 23 -3.67 11.47 -4.59
CA THR A 23 -3.22 12.01 -5.88
C THR A 23 -1.69 12.14 -5.89
N LYS A 24 -1.08 12.46 -7.03
CA LYS A 24 0.39 12.47 -7.22
C LYS A 24 1.12 13.36 -6.22
N GLU A 25 0.51 14.48 -5.84
CA GLU A 25 1.04 15.42 -4.85
C GLU A 25 1.18 14.80 -3.45
N THR A 26 0.50 13.67 -3.22
CA THR A 26 0.54 12.96 -1.94
C THR A 26 1.58 11.84 -1.85
N PHE A 27 2.17 11.45 -2.98
CA PHE A 27 2.94 10.22 -3.05
C PHE A 27 4.19 10.25 -2.17
N ASP A 28 4.97 11.33 -2.23
CA ASP A 28 6.20 11.50 -1.46
C ASP A 28 5.93 11.43 0.04
N PHE A 29 5.04 12.30 0.53
CA PHE A 29 4.79 12.37 1.96
C PHE A 29 4.02 11.15 2.45
N CYS A 30 3.27 10.40 1.62
CA CYS A 30 2.64 9.13 2.00
C CYS A 30 3.63 7.96 2.05
N ALA A 31 4.68 7.99 1.24
CA ALA A 31 5.76 7.00 1.26
C ALA A 31 6.84 7.32 2.30
N ASP A 32 6.86 8.56 2.82
CA ASP A 32 7.81 8.96 3.85
C ASP A 32 7.70 8.06 5.11
N GLY A 33 8.85 7.78 5.73
CA GLY A 33 8.95 6.86 6.87
C GLY A 33 8.74 5.37 6.54
N ILE A 34 8.37 4.99 5.31
CA ILE A 34 8.37 3.59 4.86
C ILE A 34 9.82 3.22 4.48
N PRO A 35 10.44 2.21 5.14
CA PRO A 35 11.76 1.73 4.76
C PRO A 35 11.74 1.09 3.37
N LYS A 36 12.89 1.12 2.68
CA LYS A 36 13.05 0.32 1.46
C LYS A 36 13.01 -1.17 1.80
N ASP A 37 12.57 -2.01 0.87
CA ASP A 37 12.47 -3.47 1.06
C ASP A 37 11.59 -3.91 2.24
N ALA A 38 10.73 -3.00 2.75
CA ALA A 38 9.75 -3.32 3.77
C ALA A 38 8.57 -4.10 3.18
N ILE A 39 7.84 -4.80 4.06
CA ILE A 39 6.47 -5.23 3.77
C ILE A 39 5.57 -4.01 3.96
N VAL A 40 4.68 -3.75 3.00
CA VAL A 40 3.78 -2.58 3.02
C VAL A 40 2.33 -3.05 2.90
N CYS A 41 1.42 -2.39 3.62
CA CYS A 41 -0.01 -2.63 3.53
C CYS A 41 -0.70 -1.54 2.70
N ILE A 42 -1.61 -1.91 1.80
CA ILE A 42 -2.45 -0.99 1.03
C ILE A 42 -3.91 -1.34 1.30
N GLY A 43 -4.69 -0.34 1.71
CA GLY A 43 -6.13 -0.46 1.92
C GLY A 43 -6.90 0.04 0.71
N THR A 44 -7.81 -0.76 0.19
CA THR A 44 -8.64 -0.42 -0.98
C THR A 44 -10.11 -0.22 -0.64
N HIS A 45 -10.52 -0.53 0.59
CA HIS A 45 -11.86 -0.23 1.07
C HIS A 45 -12.17 1.27 0.97
N GLY A 46 -13.28 1.58 0.29
CA GLY A 46 -13.78 2.94 0.10
C GLY A 46 -13.09 3.76 -1.00
N ASN A 47 -12.02 3.26 -1.63
CA ASN A 47 -11.30 3.96 -2.70
C ASN A 47 -10.92 3.02 -3.85
N CYS A 48 -11.82 2.11 -4.23
CA CYS A 48 -11.62 1.13 -5.30
C CYS A 48 -12.96 0.80 -5.97
N ARG A 49 -13.81 1.82 -6.18
CA ARG A 49 -15.17 1.66 -6.71
C ARG A 49 -15.28 2.12 -8.15
N SER A 50 -14.53 3.15 -8.52
CA SER A 50 -14.54 3.73 -9.86
C SER A 50 -13.24 3.45 -10.61
N TYR A 51 -13.30 3.58 -11.93
CA TYR A 51 -12.10 3.54 -12.78
C TYR A 51 -11.06 4.59 -12.37
N THR A 52 -11.51 5.79 -11.98
CA THR A 52 -10.61 6.85 -11.49
C THR A 52 -9.92 6.44 -10.19
N ASP A 53 -10.60 5.73 -9.29
CA ASP A 53 -9.99 5.23 -8.06
C ASP A 53 -8.93 4.17 -8.38
N HIS A 54 -9.22 3.26 -9.31
CA HIS A 54 -8.26 2.24 -9.76
C HIS A 54 -7.00 2.88 -10.31
N GLN A 55 -7.15 3.90 -11.17
CA GLN A 55 -6.01 4.64 -11.73
C GLN A 55 -5.17 5.30 -10.62
N ARG A 56 -5.81 5.95 -9.64
CA ARG A 56 -5.09 6.58 -8.52
C ARG A 56 -4.32 5.57 -7.67
N ILE A 57 -4.93 4.43 -7.34
CA ILE A 57 -4.24 3.38 -6.58
C ILE A 57 -3.06 2.86 -7.39
N ARG A 58 -3.26 2.61 -8.70
CA ARG A 58 -2.24 2.10 -9.59
C ARG A 58 -1.03 3.04 -9.68
N GLU A 59 -1.26 4.33 -9.93
CA GLU A 59 -0.19 5.32 -9.99
C GLU A 59 0.58 5.42 -8.66
N GLY A 60 -0.14 5.34 -7.53
CA GLY A 60 0.48 5.31 -6.21
C GLY A 60 1.30 4.04 -5.98
N LEU A 61 0.82 2.89 -6.44
CA LEU A 61 1.51 1.61 -6.36
C LEU A 61 2.78 1.60 -7.22
N GLU A 62 2.71 2.13 -8.44
CA GLU A 62 3.86 2.32 -9.33
C GLU A 62 4.94 3.17 -8.66
N PHE A 63 4.55 4.32 -8.09
CA PHE A 63 5.46 5.18 -7.33
C PHE A 63 6.10 4.45 -6.14
N LEU A 64 5.30 3.67 -5.39
CA LEU A 64 5.80 2.91 -4.23
C LEU A 64 6.82 1.84 -4.67
N ILE A 65 6.55 1.12 -5.76
CA ILE A 65 7.45 0.10 -6.30
C ILE A 65 8.79 0.74 -6.70
N GLU A 66 8.75 1.83 -7.46
CA GLU A 66 9.94 2.53 -7.93
C GLU A 66 10.82 3.05 -6.78
N ASN A 67 10.20 3.70 -5.78
CA ASN A 67 10.91 4.45 -4.76
C ASN A 67 11.26 3.62 -3.52
N LYS A 68 10.42 2.64 -3.17
CA LYS A 68 10.57 1.85 -1.94
C LYS A 68 10.93 0.39 -2.20
N ARG A 69 10.69 -0.15 -3.40
CA ARG A 69 10.96 -1.55 -3.75
C ARG A 69 10.49 -2.50 -2.64
N PRO A 70 9.17 -2.57 -2.38
CA PRO A 70 8.65 -3.35 -1.27
C PRO A 70 8.94 -4.85 -1.49
N ARG A 71 9.31 -5.54 -0.41
CA ARG A 71 9.57 -6.99 -0.44
C ARG A 71 8.28 -7.80 -0.63
N ALA A 72 7.18 -7.29 -0.10
CA ALA A 72 5.85 -7.85 -0.29
C ALA A 72 4.78 -6.79 -0.01
N VAL A 73 3.59 -7.00 -0.57
CA VAL A 73 2.43 -6.11 -0.37
C VAL A 73 1.26 -6.88 0.27
N ALA A 74 0.78 -6.40 1.41
CA ALA A 74 -0.49 -6.82 1.98
C ALA A 74 -1.61 -5.92 1.44
N ILE A 75 -2.70 -6.50 0.95
CA ILE A 75 -3.84 -5.75 0.41
C ILE A 75 -5.06 -6.02 1.27
N TYR A 76 -5.64 -4.97 1.85
CA TYR A 76 -6.86 -5.07 2.64
C TYR A 76 -8.04 -4.52 1.84
N GLY A 77 -8.88 -5.43 1.34
CA GLY A 77 -10.06 -5.12 0.52
C GLY A 77 -10.02 -5.67 -0.92
N PRO A 78 -10.81 -5.09 -1.84
CA PRO A 78 -10.77 -5.46 -3.25
C PRO A 78 -9.35 -5.34 -3.85
N ALA A 79 -8.90 -6.35 -4.59
CA ALA A 79 -7.61 -6.33 -5.28
C ALA A 79 -7.81 -6.60 -6.78
N PRO A 80 -8.34 -5.63 -7.53
CA PRO A 80 -8.65 -5.83 -8.94
C PRO A 80 -7.37 -5.94 -9.77
N LYS A 81 -7.39 -6.80 -10.80
CA LYS A 81 -6.19 -7.17 -11.58
C LYS A 81 -5.60 -6.01 -12.37
N ASP A 82 -6.41 -5.05 -12.80
CA ASP A 82 -5.97 -3.86 -13.52
C ASP A 82 -5.16 -2.88 -12.66
N VAL A 83 -5.29 -2.99 -11.33
CA VAL A 83 -4.51 -2.22 -10.35
C VAL A 83 -3.31 -3.02 -9.85
N PHE A 84 -3.53 -4.23 -9.34
CA PHE A 84 -2.49 -5.02 -8.66
C PHE A 84 -1.75 -6.01 -9.55
N GLY A 85 -2.14 -6.15 -10.82
CA GLY A 85 -1.44 -7.01 -11.78
C GLY A 85 0.02 -6.64 -11.96
N ILE A 86 0.38 -5.37 -11.76
CA ILE A 86 1.78 -4.90 -11.78
C ILE A 86 2.65 -5.66 -10.77
N LEU A 87 2.13 -6.03 -9.60
CA LEU A 87 2.90 -6.79 -8.61
C LEU A 87 3.29 -8.17 -9.14
N THR A 88 2.42 -8.79 -9.95
CA THR A 88 2.75 -10.06 -10.59
C THR A 88 3.81 -9.87 -11.67
N ASN A 89 3.71 -8.80 -12.46
CA ASN A 89 4.67 -8.49 -13.53
C ASN A 89 6.07 -8.18 -12.98
N GLU A 90 6.14 -7.47 -11.85
CA GLU A 90 7.38 -7.12 -11.16
C GLU A 90 7.91 -8.25 -10.25
N GLY A 91 7.20 -9.38 -10.16
CA GLY A 91 7.59 -10.50 -9.30
C GLY A 91 7.53 -10.19 -7.80
N ILE A 92 6.73 -9.20 -7.39
CA ILE A 92 6.57 -8.78 -5.99
C ILE A 92 5.45 -9.63 -5.35
N PRO A 93 5.76 -10.44 -4.31
CA PRO A 93 4.75 -11.21 -3.59
C PRO A 93 3.66 -10.32 -2.99
N TYR A 94 2.40 -10.76 -3.05
CA TYR A 94 1.30 -10.07 -2.40
C TYR A 94 0.25 -11.03 -1.84
N GLN A 95 -0.39 -10.60 -0.76
CA GLN A 95 -1.49 -11.32 -0.13
C GLN A 95 -2.69 -10.39 0.02
N ARG A 96 -3.84 -10.82 -0.49
CA ARG A 96 -5.12 -10.17 -0.24
C ARG A 96 -5.74 -10.70 1.05
N TYR A 97 -6.26 -9.80 1.86
CA TYR A 97 -7.06 -10.09 3.04
C TYR A 97 -8.49 -9.62 2.80
N GLU A 98 -9.42 -10.55 2.93
CA GLU A 98 -10.84 -10.24 2.86
C GLU A 98 -11.29 -9.48 4.10
N THR A 99 -12.41 -8.79 3.97
CA THR A 99 -12.95 -7.91 5.00
C THR A 99 -14.45 -8.13 5.03
N ASP A 100 -14.97 -8.40 6.22
CA ASP A 100 -16.40 -8.64 6.44
C ASP A 100 -17.23 -7.33 6.46
N LEU A 101 -16.59 -6.18 6.26
CA LEU A 101 -17.26 -4.89 6.14
C LEU A 101 -17.89 -4.77 4.76
N VAL A 102 -19.17 -5.15 4.70
CA VAL A 102 -20.09 -5.01 3.55
C VAL A 102 -20.42 -3.55 3.27
#